data_AF-A0A7W9JD23-F1
#
_entry.id   AF-A0A7W9JD23-F1
#
_cell.length_a   1.000
_cell.length_b   1.000
_cell.length_c   1.000
_cell.angle_alpha   90.00
_cell.angle_beta   90.00
_cell.angle_gamma   90.00
#
_symmetry.space_group_name_H-M   'P 1'
#
loop_
_entity.id
_entity.type
_entity.pdbx_description
1 polymer ?
#
loop_
_entity_poly.entity_id
_entity_poly.type
_entity_poly.pdbx_seq_one_letter_code
_entity_poly.pdbx_strand_id
1 'polypeptide(L)'
;MMRDLAALSDLARDHYLTQIRDKFGQPGIDTVRALHPVLKDIFQAIDYESVSESLIVFKLLGQQSDPLDLASATLLDSPVEIAALNTGTLTIQVLSDGRLAVWKIESSPDSLPQDAIIYRYAKIDGERFWINGSEAEVASGRGYPLFGLPLFNDLQAALKRYATMVARSSECPILPEAWREPARVMWKAGPESLMRRSLYHYLRATLRDGRPDVNQESPADDRNPVDITVRWADSNRIGLIEIKWLGKSGELNPPKQTTEYTEARAKDGLRQLVDYLELTRTRAPLHDRRGYLVVFDGRRAKVKPETAFCGRDDGMKYESSEIAYDPVHLARHDVGAPVRCFCEPSWVHAAPSKGAGKSPEVA
;
A
#
# COMPACT_ATOMS: atom_id res chain seq x y z
N MET A 1 30.22 -19.64 22.03
CA MET A 1 31.09 -18.60 22.64
C MET A 1 32.22 -18.11 21.72
N MET A 2 33.29 -18.87 21.41
CA MET A 2 34.35 -18.38 20.49
C MET A 2 33.86 -18.19 19.02
N ARG A 3 32.93 -19.04 18.55
CA ARG A 3 32.29 -18.88 17.22
C ARG A 3 31.35 -17.67 17.15
N ASP A 4 30.72 -17.29 18.27
CA ASP A 4 29.84 -16.10 18.33
C ASP A 4 30.64 -14.80 18.31
N LEU A 5 31.82 -14.77 18.93
CA LEU A 5 32.72 -13.61 18.92
C LEU A 5 33.34 -13.34 17.55
N ALA A 6 33.69 -14.40 16.81
CA ALA A 6 34.15 -14.26 15.42
C ALA A 6 33.04 -13.70 14.52
N ALA A 7 31.83 -14.27 14.60
CA ALA A 7 30.68 -13.79 13.84
C ALA A 7 30.29 -12.34 14.18
N LEU A 8 30.32 -11.95 15.47
CA LEU A 8 30.09 -10.57 15.89
C LEU A 8 31.20 -9.62 15.44
N SER A 9 32.45 -10.08 15.43
CA SER A 9 33.59 -9.30 14.93
C SER A 9 33.52 -9.11 13.42
N ASP A 10 33.07 -10.11 12.67
CA ASP A 10 32.90 -10.01 11.21
C ASP A 10 31.70 -9.10 10.89
N LEU A 11 30.58 -9.23 11.63
CA LEU A 11 29.44 -8.32 11.51
C LEU A 11 29.81 -6.85 11.81
N ALA A 12 30.64 -6.61 12.82
CA ALA A 12 31.12 -5.27 13.17
C ALA A 12 32.14 -4.73 12.15
N ARG A 13 32.93 -5.60 11.51
CA ARG A 13 33.88 -5.24 10.46
C ARG A 13 33.17 -4.88 9.16
N ASP A 14 32.12 -5.62 8.81
CA ASP A 14 31.38 -5.47 7.56
C ASP A 14 30.39 -4.30 7.62
N HIS A 15 30.10 -3.79 8.81
CA HIS A 15 29.25 -2.62 9.00
C HIS A 15 29.79 -1.39 8.23
N TYR A 16 28.92 -0.73 7.46
CA TYR A 16 29.30 0.39 6.58
C TYR A 16 30.10 1.50 7.28
N LEU A 17 29.80 1.82 8.55
CA LEU A 17 30.59 2.83 9.30
C LEU A 17 32.06 2.43 9.50
N THR A 18 32.33 1.13 9.69
CA THR A 18 33.71 0.63 9.84
C THR A 18 34.45 0.79 8.51
N GLN A 19 33.84 0.35 7.42
CA GLN A 19 34.40 0.49 6.07
C GLN A 19 34.66 1.96 5.70
N ILE A 20 33.72 2.87 6.01
CA ILE A 20 33.87 4.31 5.74
C ILE A 20 35.02 4.91 6.54
N ARG A 21 35.14 4.56 7.83
CA ARG A 21 36.25 5.02 8.66
C ARG A 21 37.59 4.52 8.12
N ASP A 22 37.66 3.25 7.73
CA ASP A 22 38.91 2.63 7.26
C ASP A 22 39.37 3.21 5.91
N LYS A 23 38.42 3.61 5.04
CA LYS A 23 38.72 4.19 3.73
C LYS A 23 38.93 5.70 3.74
N PHE A 24 38.11 6.44 4.47
CA PHE A 24 38.04 7.91 4.39
C PHE A 24 38.35 8.61 5.72
N GLY A 25 38.63 7.86 6.79
CA GLY A 25 38.96 8.41 8.10
C GLY A 25 37.81 9.21 8.72
N GLN A 26 38.18 10.21 9.53
CA GLN A 26 37.23 11.09 10.21
C GLN A 26 36.34 11.90 9.24
N PRO A 27 36.85 12.45 8.11
CA PRO A 27 36.00 13.13 7.12
C PRO A 27 34.85 12.25 6.57
N GLY A 28 35.12 10.97 6.34
CA GLY A 28 34.09 10.01 5.93
C GLY A 28 32.99 9.84 6.97
N ILE A 29 33.37 9.66 8.24
CA ILE A 29 32.42 9.54 9.36
C ILE A 29 31.55 10.79 9.50
N ASP A 30 32.16 11.97 9.41
CA ASP A 30 31.42 13.24 9.52
C ASP A 30 30.46 13.44 8.35
N THR A 31 30.84 12.99 7.15
CA THR A 31 29.99 13.03 5.95
C THR A 31 28.77 12.12 6.10
N VAL A 32 28.93 10.90 6.60
CA VAL A 32 27.81 9.99 6.88
C VAL A 32 26.89 10.54 7.96
N ARG A 33 27.45 11.12 9.02
CA ARG A 33 26.68 11.78 10.09
C ARG A 33 25.82 12.92 9.55
N ALA A 34 26.36 13.70 8.61
CA ALA A 34 25.60 14.75 7.92
C ALA A 34 24.55 14.18 6.95
N LEU A 35 24.85 13.03 6.31
CA LEU A 35 23.97 12.41 5.33
C LEU A 35 22.77 11.68 5.99
N HIS A 36 22.95 11.04 7.14
CA HIS A 36 21.90 10.32 7.86
C HIS A 36 20.59 11.10 8.11
N PRO A 37 20.61 12.32 8.68
CA PRO A 37 19.38 13.08 8.87
C PRO A 37 18.72 13.42 7.52
N VAL A 38 19.52 13.76 6.50
CA VAL A 38 19.01 14.04 5.16
C VAL A 38 18.35 12.80 4.54
N LEU A 39 18.94 11.62 4.68
CA LEU A 39 18.32 10.36 4.24
C LEU A 39 16.97 10.14 4.91
N LYS A 40 16.87 10.35 6.22
CA LYS A 40 15.59 10.27 6.93
C LYS A 40 14.58 11.27 6.40
N ASP A 41 14.98 12.50 6.16
CA ASP A 41 14.08 13.54 5.64
C ASP A 41 13.63 13.25 4.20
N ILE A 42 14.52 12.70 3.36
CA ILE A 42 14.19 12.22 2.02
C ILE A 42 13.14 11.10 2.11
N PHE A 43 13.34 10.08 2.93
CA PHE A 43 12.37 8.98 3.09
C PHE A 43 11.09 9.41 3.83
N GLN A 44 11.10 10.53 4.56
CA GLN A 44 9.87 11.16 5.02
C GLN A 44 9.12 11.86 3.89
N ALA A 45 9.84 12.46 2.94
CA ALA A 45 9.25 13.15 1.79
C ALA A 45 8.72 12.19 0.72
N ILE A 46 9.44 11.10 0.43
CA ILE A 46 9.06 10.08 -0.56
C ILE A 46 8.99 8.69 0.05
N ASP A 47 7.98 7.90 -0.34
CA ASP A 47 7.87 6.52 0.06
C ASP A 47 8.92 5.66 -0.64
N TYR A 48 9.65 4.82 0.11
CA TYR A 48 10.60 3.89 -0.49
C TYR A 48 9.89 2.86 -1.39
N GLU A 49 8.62 2.58 -1.16
CA GLU A 49 7.85 1.65 -1.98
C GLU A 49 7.41 2.29 -3.32
N SER A 50 7.47 3.62 -3.44
CA SER A 50 7.25 4.36 -4.68
C SER A 50 8.48 4.40 -5.59
N VAL A 51 9.67 4.05 -5.06
CA VAL A 51 10.90 3.90 -5.84
C VAL A 51 10.78 2.63 -6.69
N SER A 52 10.64 2.81 -8.01
CA SER A 52 10.45 1.73 -8.97
C SER A 52 11.75 1.01 -9.30
N GLU A 53 12.87 1.75 -9.36
CA GLU A 53 14.18 1.20 -9.74
C GLU A 53 15.21 1.44 -8.63
N SER A 54 15.68 2.68 -8.51
CA SER A 54 16.69 3.05 -7.53
C SER A 54 16.55 4.50 -7.07
N LEU A 55 16.94 4.72 -5.80
CA LEU A 55 17.17 6.03 -5.21
C LEU A 55 18.64 6.11 -4.84
N ILE A 56 19.36 7.06 -5.42
CA ILE A 56 20.77 7.34 -5.09
C ILE A 56 20.85 8.67 -4.39
N VAL A 57 21.54 8.70 -3.25
CA VAL A 57 21.82 9.93 -2.51
C VAL A 57 23.30 9.96 -2.19
N PHE A 58 24.02 11.00 -2.59
CA PHE A 58 25.45 11.08 -2.36
C PHE A 58 25.90 12.44 -1.83
N LYS A 59 27.05 12.43 -1.16
CA LYS A 59 27.74 13.63 -0.68
C LYS A 59 29.23 13.51 -0.94
N LEU A 60 29.82 14.56 -1.52
CA LEU A 60 31.25 14.65 -1.79
C LEU A 60 32.03 14.94 -0.49
N LEU A 61 33.22 14.35 -0.36
CA LEU A 61 34.10 14.49 0.81
C LEU A 61 34.95 15.78 0.80
N GLY A 62 34.84 16.62 -0.23
CA GLY A 62 35.60 17.86 -0.37
C GLY A 62 35.06 18.80 -1.46
N GLN A 63 35.81 19.88 -1.75
CA GLN A 63 35.51 20.81 -2.85
C GLN A 63 36.03 20.25 -4.18
N GLN A 64 35.37 19.24 -4.70
CA GLN A 64 35.54 18.81 -6.09
C GLN A 64 34.44 19.39 -6.96
N SER A 65 34.69 19.47 -8.27
CA SER A 65 33.66 19.79 -9.26
C SER A 65 32.54 18.77 -9.21
N ASP A 66 31.30 19.23 -9.33
CA ASP A 66 30.13 18.35 -9.31
C ASP A 66 30.20 17.31 -10.44
N PRO A 67 29.96 16.02 -10.14
CA PRO A 67 30.11 14.94 -11.12
C PRO A 67 29.02 14.91 -12.18
N LEU A 68 27.89 15.54 -11.87
CA LEU A 68 26.74 15.66 -12.75
C LEU A 68 26.56 17.13 -13.09
N ASP A 69 26.06 17.38 -14.30
CA ASP A 69 25.78 18.75 -14.74
C ASP A 69 24.69 19.37 -13.86
N LEU A 70 25.11 20.29 -12.96
CA LEU A 70 24.21 21.04 -12.10
C LEU A 70 23.19 21.86 -12.88
N ALA A 71 23.47 22.26 -14.12
CA ALA A 71 22.51 23.02 -14.93
C ALA A 71 21.28 22.17 -15.32
N SER A 72 21.43 20.84 -15.33
CA SER A 72 20.34 19.89 -15.58
C SER A 72 19.60 19.48 -14.29
N ALA A 73 20.12 19.85 -13.11
CA ALA A 73 19.53 19.50 -11.82
C ALA A 73 18.38 20.44 -11.46
N THR A 74 17.41 19.92 -10.71
CA THR A 74 16.50 20.78 -9.93
C THR A 74 17.09 21.02 -8.55
N LEU A 75 17.33 22.29 -8.20
CA LEU A 75 17.83 22.66 -6.87
C LEU A 75 16.66 22.84 -5.90
N LEU A 76 16.76 22.19 -4.74
CA LEU A 76 15.77 22.25 -3.67
C LEU A 76 16.40 22.79 -2.40
N ASP A 77 15.64 23.63 -1.69
CA ASP A 77 16.03 24.15 -0.38
C ASP A 77 15.59 23.22 0.76
N SER A 78 14.64 22.30 0.49
CA SER A 78 14.12 21.35 1.45
C SER A 78 13.91 19.93 0.87
N PRO A 79 14.22 18.86 1.63
CA PRO A 79 13.90 17.48 1.23
C PRO A 79 12.41 17.24 0.95
N VAL A 80 11.50 17.98 1.60
CA VAL A 80 10.04 17.82 1.41
C VAL A 80 9.62 18.05 -0.04
N GLU A 81 10.33 18.89 -0.77
CA GLU A 81 10.04 19.24 -2.16
C GLU A 81 10.30 18.07 -3.14
N ILE A 82 11.07 17.06 -2.72
CA ILE A 82 11.36 15.86 -3.53
C ILE A 82 10.06 15.12 -3.89
N ALA A 83 9.04 15.16 -3.03
CA ALA A 83 7.74 14.55 -3.28
C ALA A 83 7.13 14.99 -4.62
N ALA A 84 7.33 16.26 -5.01
CA ALA A 84 6.82 16.80 -6.27
C ALA A 84 7.63 16.35 -7.50
N LEU A 85 8.86 15.86 -7.29
CA LEU A 85 9.75 15.41 -8.36
C LEU A 85 9.80 13.89 -8.51
N ASN A 86 9.21 13.14 -7.58
CA ASN A 86 9.27 11.69 -7.53
C ASN A 86 8.64 11.05 -8.78
N THR A 87 9.47 10.39 -9.57
CA THR A 87 9.06 9.60 -10.75
C THR A 87 9.36 8.11 -10.59
N GLY A 88 9.77 7.68 -9.39
CA GLY A 88 10.20 6.31 -9.11
C GLY A 88 11.71 6.05 -9.29
N THR A 89 12.44 6.97 -9.93
CA THR A 89 13.90 6.91 -10.11
C THR A 89 14.50 8.29 -9.88
N LEU A 90 15.43 8.41 -8.93
CA LEU A 90 16.03 9.68 -8.52
C LEU A 90 17.51 9.53 -8.14
N THR A 91 18.32 10.47 -8.60
CA THR A 91 19.69 10.71 -8.09
C THR A 91 19.71 12.06 -7.39
N ILE A 92 20.28 12.11 -6.19
CA ILE A 92 20.28 13.28 -5.31
C ILE A 92 21.69 13.54 -4.79
N GLN A 93 22.18 14.76 -4.94
CA GLN A 93 23.40 15.23 -4.30
C GLN A 93 23.08 16.15 -3.14
N VAL A 94 23.70 15.90 -1.98
CA VAL A 94 23.63 16.79 -0.82
C VAL A 94 24.78 17.80 -0.88
N LEU A 95 24.47 19.04 -1.28
CA LEU A 95 25.46 20.10 -1.46
C LEU A 95 26.08 20.54 -0.12
N SER A 96 27.18 21.28 -0.18
CA SER A 96 27.92 21.75 1.00
C SER A 96 27.14 22.78 1.82
N ASP A 97 26.24 23.53 1.18
CA ASP A 97 25.34 24.51 1.81
C ASP A 97 24.04 23.88 2.33
N GLY A 98 23.87 22.56 2.21
CA GLY A 98 22.70 21.83 2.68
C GLY A 98 21.55 21.73 1.67
N ARG A 99 21.63 22.42 0.53
CA ARG A 99 20.65 22.26 -0.55
C ARG A 99 20.79 20.89 -1.23
N LEU A 100 19.75 20.50 -1.96
CA LEU A 100 19.74 19.26 -2.72
C LEU A 100 19.74 19.56 -4.21
N ALA A 101 20.61 18.91 -4.96
CA ALA A 101 20.51 18.85 -6.42
C ALA A 101 19.87 17.50 -6.80
N VAL A 102 18.76 17.55 -7.53
CA VAL A 102 17.95 16.38 -7.87
C VAL A 102 17.89 16.18 -9.38
N TRP A 103 18.21 14.96 -9.82
CA TRP A 103 18.07 14.51 -11.20
C TRP A 103 17.08 13.35 -11.28
N LYS A 104 16.23 13.35 -12.32
CA LYS A 104 15.25 12.27 -12.61
C LYS A 104 15.85 11.22 -13.53
N ILE A 105 17.04 10.73 -13.17
CA ILE A 105 17.80 9.74 -13.94
C ILE A 105 18.25 8.64 -13.00
N GLU A 106 18.46 7.44 -13.54
CA GLU A 106 19.24 6.42 -12.86
C GLU A 106 20.73 6.71 -13.09
N SER A 107 21.52 6.70 -12.02
CA SER A 107 22.98 6.80 -12.12
C SER A 107 23.61 5.50 -11.66
N SER A 108 24.72 5.10 -12.29
CA SER A 108 25.54 4.03 -11.71
C SER A 108 26.42 4.65 -10.60
N PRO A 109 26.54 4.03 -9.43
CA PRO A 109 27.49 4.45 -8.39
C PRO A 109 28.92 4.47 -8.89
N ASP A 110 29.29 3.56 -9.79
CA ASP A 110 30.62 3.51 -10.41
C ASP A 110 30.88 4.73 -11.31
N SER A 111 29.82 5.42 -11.75
CA SER A 111 29.91 6.66 -12.54
C SER A 111 30.01 7.92 -11.67
N LEU A 112 29.83 7.78 -10.35
CA LEU A 112 29.98 8.87 -9.39
C LEU A 112 31.42 8.94 -8.86
N PRO A 113 31.86 10.08 -8.28
CA PRO A 113 33.22 10.25 -7.80
C PRO A 113 33.59 9.23 -6.73
N GLN A 114 34.83 8.74 -6.79
CA GLN A 114 35.37 7.85 -5.77
C GLN A 114 35.51 8.53 -4.39
N ASP A 115 35.67 9.86 -4.38
CA ASP A 115 35.69 10.69 -3.16
C ASP A 115 34.28 11.13 -2.73
N ALA A 116 33.31 10.23 -2.81
CA ALA A 116 31.94 10.43 -2.36
C ALA A 116 31.50 9.30 -1.43
N ILE A 117 30.62 9.65 -0.48
CA ILE A 117 29.79 8.66 0.21
C ILE A 117 28.48 8.57 -0.56
N ILE A 118 28.20 7.39 -1.10
CA ILE A 118 27.02 7.14 -1.93
C ILE A 118 26.12 6.18 -1.16
N TYR A 119 24.90 6.62 -0.86
CA TYR A 119 23.81 5.77 -0.42
C TYR A 119 22.97 5.35 -1.63
N ARG A 120 22.51 4.11 -1.64
CA ARG A 120 21.55 3.62 -2.61
C ARG A 120 20.51 2.76 -1.95
N TYR A 121 19.27 3.00 -2.32
CA TYR A 121 18.17 2.09 -2.09
C TYR A 121 17.68 1.54 -3.43
N ALA A 122 17.50 0.22 -3.49
CA ALA A 122 16.81 -0.45 -4.58
C ALA A 122 15.87 -1.50 -4.02
N LYS A 123 14.73 -1.72 -4.69
CA LYS A 123 13.65 -2.57 -4.18
C LYS A 123 14.07 -4.02 -3.93
N ILE A 124 14.98 -4.55 -4.76
CA ILE A 124 15.48 -5.94 -4.66
C ILE A 124 16.69 -5.99 -3.72
N ASP A 125 17.62 -5.06 -3.87
CA ASP A 125 18.94 -5.13 -3.22
C ASP A 125 18.97 -4.51 -1.82
N GLY A 126 17.90 -3.81 -1.44
CA GLY A 126 17.77 -3.10 -0.17
C GLY A 126 18.57 -1.81 -0.13
N GLU A 127 18.99 -1.43 1.08
CA GLU A 127 19.79 -0.25 1.35
C GLU A 127 21.29 -0.60 1.41
N ARG A 128 22.10 0.20 0.72
CA ARG A 128 23.55 -0.01 0.60
C ARG A 128 24.30 1.31 0.63
N PHE A 129 25.53 1.27 1.12
CA PHE A 129 26.51 2.32 0.91
C PHE A 129 27.58 1.85 -0.07
N TRP A 130 27.88 2.67 -1.07
CA TRP A 130 29.06 2.55 -1.90
C TRP A 130 30.17 3.46 -1.36
N ILE A 131 31.34 2.85 -1.15
CA ILE A 131 32.49 3.41 -0.45
C ILE A 131 33.72 3.07 -1.28
N ASN A 132 34.19 4.02 -2.09
CA ASN A 132 35.38 3.86 -2.93
C ASN A 132 35.38 2.55 -3.75
N GLY A 133 34.32 2.31 -4.53
CA GLY A 133 34.15 1.11 -5.37
C GLY A 133 33.82 -0.18 -4.62
N SER A 134 33.57 -0.13 -3.30
CA SER A 134 33.11 -1.27 -2.50
C SER A 134 31.69 -1.05 -1.97
N GLU A 135 30.87 -2.09 -1.94
CA GLU A 135 29.55 -2.06 -1.30
C GLU A 135 29.61 -2.47 0.17
N ALA A 136 28.83 -1.77 0.98
CA ALA A 136 28.51 -2.16 2.34
C ALA A 136 26.98 -2.21 2.52
N GLU A 137 26.47 -3.32 3.01
CA GLU A 137 25.04 -3.49 3.30
C GLU A 137 24.63 -2.67 4.53
N VAL A 138 23.44 -2.06 4.47
CA VAL A 138 22.78 -1.49 5.64
C VAL A 138 21.84 -2.53 6.21
N ALA A 139 22.15 -3.05 7.39
CA ALA A 139 21.35 -4.09 8.02
C ALA A 139 19.91 -3.60 8.28
N SER A 140 18.93 -4.29 7.69
CA SER A 140 17.51 -4.04 7.96
C SER A 140 17.07 -4.73 9.25
N GLY A 141 16.53 -3.97 10.21
CA GLY A 141 16.12 -4.54 11.50
C GLY A 141 14.80 -5.31 11.48
N ARG A 142 13.85 -4.90 10.61
CA ARG A 142 12.46 -5.41 10.59
C ARG A 142 12.02 -5.90 9.21
N GLY A 143 12.96 -6.16 8.28
CA GLY A 143 12.64 -6.48 6.89
C GLY A 143 12.18 -5.27 6.06
N TYR A 144 12.37 -4.06 6.58
CA TYR A 144 12.13 -2.79 5.90
C TYR A 144 13.43 -1.98 5.86
N PRO A 145 13.56 -1.05 4.88
CA PRO A 145 14.66 -0.08 4.87
C PRO A 145 14.77 0.65 6.22
N LEU A 146 15.99 0.76 6.76
CA LEU A 146 16.34 1.46 7.99
C LEU A 146 15.84 2.90 8.00
N PHE A 147 15.87 3.58 6.86
CA PHE A 147 15.43 4.97 6.74
C PHE A 147 13.97 5.11 6.26
N GLY A 148 13.36 4.03 5.77
CA GLY A 148 12.01 4.01 5.20
C GLY A 148 10.90 3.91 6.25
N LEU A 149 9.71 4.42 5.90
CA LEU A 149 8.48 4.29 6.69
C LEU A 149 7.50 3.33 5.98
N PRO A 150 7.18 2.13 6.52
CA PRO A 150 6.42 1.10 5.81
C PRO A 150 4.89 1.32 5.81
N LEU A 151 4.44 2.57 5.84
CA LEU A 151 3.05 2.92 6.13
C LEU A 151 2.07 2.41 5.06
N PHE A 152 2.47 2.43 3.79
CA PHE A 152 1.65 1.92 2.69
C PHE A 152 1.65 0.39 2.63
N ASN A 153 2.79 -0.27 2.86
CA ASN A 153 2.85 -1.72 3.02
C ASN A 153 1.99 -2.20 4.20
N ASP A 154 2.01 -1.50 5.32
CA ASP A 154 1.19 -1.81 6.49
C ASP A 154 -0.30 -1.67 6.18
N LEU A 155 -0.70 -0.62 5.45
CA LEU A 155 -2.07 -0.48 4.97
C LEU A 155 -2.45 -1.63 4.02
N GLN A 156 -1.63 -1.94 3.02
CA GLN A 156 -1.87 -3.04 2.09
C GLN A 156 -2.01 -4.39 2.81
N ALA A 157 -1.16 -4.65 3.80
CA ALA A 157 -1.20 -5.86 4.62
C ALA A 157 -2.47 -5.90 5.49
N ALA A 158 -2.86 -4.76 6.09
CA ALA A 158 -4.09 -4.64 6.85
C ALA A 158 -5.32 -4.93 5.98
N LEU A 159 -5.37 -4.40 4.75
CA LEU A 159 -6.45 -4.68 3.79
C LEU A 159 -6.53 -6.16 3.41
N LYS A 160 -5.39 -6.78 3.10
CA LYS A 160 -5.33 -8.22 2.79
C LYS A 160 -5.79 -9.07 3.97
N ARG A 161 -5.37 -8.73 5.19
CA ARG A 161 -5.81 -9.41 6.41
C ARG A 161 -7.30 -9.20 6.68
N TYR A 162 -7.84 -8.00 6.46
CA TYR A 162 -9.27 -7.75 6.54
C TYR A 162 -10.06 -8.64 5.58
N ALA A 163 -9.60 -8.74 4.32
CA ALA A 163 -10.23 -9.57 3.31
C ALA A 163 -10.36 -11.03 3.74
N THR A 164 -9.28 -11.61 4.28
CA THR A 164 -9.22 -13.04 4.63
C THR A 164 -9.80 -13.37 6.00
N MET A 165 -9.63 -12.50 6.99
CA MET A 165 -9.99 -12.78 8.38
C MET A 165 -11.35 -12.22 8.77
N VAL A 166 -11.82 -11.14 8.13
CA VAL A 166 -13.04 -10.43 8.56
C VAL A 166 -14.12 -10.50 7.48
N ALA A 167 -13.80 -10.06 6.26
CA ALA A 167 -14.77 -9.95 5.19
C ALA A 167 -15.25 -11.34 4.70
N ARG A 168 -14.30 -12.27 4.52
CA ARG A 168 -14.55 -13.64 4.04
C ARG A 168 -15.72 -14.30 4.75
N SER A 169 -15.67 -14.37 6.08
CA SER A 169 -16.69 -15.01 6.93
C SER A 169 -17.68 -14.00 7.53
N SER A 170 -17.64 -12.72 7.11
CA SER A 170 -18.44 -11.63 7.69
C SER A 170 -18.43 -11.66 9.22
N GLU A 171 -17.25 -11.76 9.83
CA GLU A 171 -17.08 -12.02 11.27
C GLU A 171 -17.30 -10.78 12.16
N CYS A 172 -17.17 -9.58 11.60
CA CYS A 172 -17.47 -8.38 12.37
C CYS A 172 -18.99 -8.21 12.57
N PRO A 173 -19.45 -7.43 13.55
CA PRO A 173 -20.88 -7.20 13.75
C PRO A 173 -21.58 -6.46 12.59
N ILE A 174 -20.85 -5.68 11.79
CA ILE A 174 -21.43 -4.77 10.79
C ILE A 174 -21.71 -5.48 9.45
N LEU A 175 -20.76 -6.29 8.96
CA LEU A 175 -20.86 -6.88 7.62
C LEU A 175 -22.01 -7.89 7.47
N PRO A 176 -22.39 -8.70 8.49
CA PRO A 176 -23.61 -9.49 8.48
C PRO A 176 -24.86 -8.69 8.12
N GLU A 177 -24.95 -7.43 8.52
CA GLU A 177 -26.10 -6.57 8.25
C GLU A 177 -26.21 -6.21 6.76
N ALA A 178 -25.12 -6.29 5.99
CA ALA A 178 -25.10 -6.01 4.55
C ALA A 178 -25.76 -7.12 3.72
N TRP A 179 -25.89 -8.32 4.29
CA TRP A 179 -26.55 -9.44 3.66
C TRP A 179 -28.06 -9.37 3.82
N ARG A 180 -28.78 -9.72 2.76
CA ARG A 180 -30.24 -9.76 2.75
C ARG A 180 -30.79 -10.88 3.63
N GLU A 181 -30.09 -12.00 3.70
CA GLU A 181 -30.46 -13.16 4.51
C GLU A 181 -29.25 -13.78 5.24
N PRO A 182 -29.46 -14.54 6.33
CA PRO A 182 -28.37 -15.15 7.11
C PRO A 182 -27.47 -16.10 6.33
N ALA A 183 -27.97 -16.69 5.23
CA ALA A 183 -27.20 -17.58 4.37
C ALA A 183 -26.24 -16.84 3.41
N ARG A 184 -26.28 -15.50 3.37
CA ARG A 184 -25.32 -14.65 2.62
C ARG A 184 -25.25 -14.99 1.14
N VAL A 185 -26.41 -15.06 0.50
CA VAL A 185 -26.59 -15.37 -0.92
C VAL A 185 -26.69 -14.09 -1.75
N MET A 186 -27.37 -13.07 -1.23
CA MET A 186 -27.60 -11.78 -1.89
C MET A 186 -27.39 -10.63 -0.92
N TRP A 187 -26.85 -9.52 -1.40
CA TRP A 187 -26.74 -8.28 -0.62
C TRP A 187 -28.11 -7.63 -0.42
N LYS A 188 -28.24 -6.81 0.64
CA LYS A 188 -29.34 -5.83 0.71
C LYS A 188 -29.16 -4.76 -0.36
N ALA A 189 -30.23 -4.06 -0.71
CA ALA A 189 -30.13 -2.85 -1.53
C ALA A 189 -29.22 -1.82 -0.85
N GLY A 190 -28.22 -1.31 -1.58
CA GLY A 190 -27.26 -0.32 -1.07
C GLY A 190 -26.34 -0.80 0.08
N PRO A 191 -25.57 -1.89 -0.08
CA PRO A 191 -24.77 -2.46 1.02
C PRO A 191 -23.46 -1.68 1.30
N GLU A 192 -23.09 -0.76 0.42
CA GLU A 192 -21.76 -0.13 0.35
C GLU A 192 -21.39 0.64 1.62
N SER A 193 -22.33 1.35 2.24
CA SER A 193 -22.09 2.09 3.48
C SER A 193 -21.74 1.16 4.65
N LEU A 194 -22.33 -0.04 4.72
CA LEU A 194 -22.02 -1.05 5.75
C LEU A 194 -20.64 -1.66 5.51
N MET A 195 -20.30 -1.95 4.26
CA MET A 195 -18.98 -2.45 3.86
C MET A 195 -17.87 -1.45 4.21
N ARG A 196 -18.10 -0.17 3.88
CA ARG A 196 -17.21 0.96 4.23
C ARG A 196 -17.06 1.13 5.72
N ARG A 197 -18.16 1.15 6.48
CA ARG A 197 -18.13 1.26 7.94
C ARG A 197 -17.37 0.10 8.59
N SER A 198 -17.58 -1.13 8.10
CA SER A 198 -16.85 -2.31 8.57
C SER A 198 -15.35 -2.19 8.37
N LEU A 199 -14.90 -1.83 7.15
CA LEU A 199 -13.49 -1.64 6.85
C LEU A 199 -12.88 -0.49 7.67
N TYR A 200 -13.59 0.63 7.77
CA TYR A 200 -13.18 1.78 8.57
C TYR A 200 -12.86 1.40 10.02
N HIS A 201 -13.77 0.69 10.70
CA HIS A 201 -13.55 0.29 12.09
C HIS A 201 -12.35 -0.65 12.23
N TYR A 202 -12.19 -1.59 11.29
CA TYR A 202 -11.04 -2.48 11.27
C TYR A 202 -9.72 -1.71 11.12
N LEU A 203 -9.64 -0.77 10.16
CA LEU A 203 -8.43 0.01 9.93
C LEU A 203 -8.06 0.87 11.14
N ARG A 204 -9.03 1.56 11.76
CA ARG A 204 -8.80 2.28 13.02
C ARG A 204 -8.32 1.37 14.14
N ALA A 205 -8.85 0.15 14.20
CA ALA A 205 -8.48 -0.81 15.22
C ALA A 205 -7.15 -1.53 14.96
N THR A 206 -6.56 -1.45 13.76
CA THR A 206 -5.37 -2.25 13.42
C THR A 206 -4.14 -1.44 13.04
N LEU A 207 -4.30 -0.29 12.37
CA LEU A 207 -3.17 0.58 12.04
C LEU A 207 -2.65 1.26 13.32
N ARG A 208 -1.32 1.36 13.46
CA ARG A 208 -0.67 1.91 14.67
C ARG A 208 0.45 2.88 14.34
N ASP A 209 1.32 2.51 13.41
CA ASP A 209 2.50 3.29 13.06
C ASP A 209 2.14 4.57 12.30
N GLY A 210 2.90 5.65 12.55
CA GLY A 210 2.73 6.95 11.91
C GLY A 210 1.50 7.77 12.34
N ARG A 211 0.86 7.41 13.47
CA ARG A 211 -0.35 8.08 14.01
C ARG A 211 -1.45 8.23 12.95
N PRO A 212 -2.04 7.10 12.49
CA PRO A 212 -3.00 7.10 11.40
C PRO A 212 -4.32 7.75 11.81
N ASP A 213 -4.77 8.71 11.02
CA ASP A 213 -6.09 9.30 11.02
C ASP A 213 -6.91 8.74 9.85
N VAL A 214 -7.93 7.95 10.18
CA VAL A 214 -8.79 7.27 9.20
C VAL A 214 -10.13 7.99 9.17
N ASN A 215 -10.55 8.41 7.98
CA ASN A 215 -11.79 9.16 7.74
C ASN A 215 -12.63 8.47 6.67
N GLN A 216 -13.97 8.55 6.80
CA GLN A 216 -14.92 8.09 5.77
C GLN A 216 -15.38 9.28 4.92
N GLU A 217 -15.73 9.03 3.66
CA GLU A 217 -16.36 10.01 2.76
C GLU A 217 -15.65 11.36 2.75
N SER A 218 -14.32 11.32 2.63
CA SER A 218 -13.54 12.55 2.57
C SER A 218 -13.75 13.20 1.20
N PRO A 219 -14.12 14.49 1.12
CA PRO A 219 -14.31 15.15 -0.16
C PRO A 219 -12.97 15.23 -0.89
N ALA A 220 -12.85 14.53 -2.02
CA ALA A 220 -11.77 14.75 -3.00
C ALA A 220 -12.15 15.88 -3.97
N ASP A 221 -13.45 16.00 -4.27
CA ASP A 221 -14.13 17.12 -4.89
C ASP A 221 -15.60 17.18 -4.39
N ASP A 222 -16.36 18.20 -4.79
CA ASP A 222 -17.77 18.41 -4.39
C ASP A 222 -18.75 17.36 -4.96
N ARG A 223 -18.31 16.43 -5.82
CA ARG A 223 -19.19 15.53 -6.58
C ARG A 223 -18.93 14.05 -6.35
N ASN A 224 -17.74 13.64 -5.95
CA ASN A 224 -17.35 12.24 -5.79
C ASN A 224 -16.36 12.08 -4.61
N PRO A 225 -16.85 11.90 -3.36
CA PRO A 225 -15.97 11.66 -2.21
C PRO A 225 -15.24 10.32 -2.32
N VAL A 226 -14.02 10.25 -1.78
CA VAL A 226 -13.29 8.99 -1.62
C VAL A 226 -13.88 8.23 -0.42
N ASP A 227 -14.12 6.93 -0.58
CA ASP A 227 -14.78 6.11 0.44
C ASP A 227 -14.09 6.14 1.80
N ILE A 228 -12.77 5.88 1.82
CA ILE A 228 -11.95 5.98 3.03
C ILE A 228 -10.62 6.67 2.70
N THR A 229 -10.22 7.60 3.54
CA THR A 229 -8.90 8.22 3.50
C THR A 229 -8.12 7.89 4.78
N VAL A 230 -6.86 7.51 4.64
CA VAL A 230 -5.91 7.29 5.74
C VAL A 230 -4.81 8.33 5.63
N ARG A 231 -4.67 9.19 6.63
CA ARG A 231 -3.57 10.18 6.71
C ARG A 231 -2.68 9.80 7.88
N TRP A 232 -1.37 9.91 7.72
CA TRP A 232 -0.45 9.64 8.82
C TRP A 232 0.11 10.96 9.32
N ALA A 233 -0.24 11.35 10.55
CA ALA A 233 0.07 12.68 11.08
C ALA A 233 1.59 12.96 11.17
N ASP A 234 2.41 11.91 11.22
CA ASP A 234 3.88 11.99 11.27
C ASP A 234 4.55 12.03 9.89
N SER A 235 3.77 12.15 8.81
CA SER A 235 4.30 12.12 7.45
C SER A 235 3.42 12.92 6.49
N ASN A 236 3.85 13.04 5.24
CA ASN A 236 3.03 13.58 4.15
C ASN A 236 2.19 12.49 3.43
N ARG A 237 2.10 11.28 3.99
CA ARG A 237 1.44 10.13 3.34
C ARG A 237 -0.08 10.20 3.41
N ILE A 238 -0.72 9.83 2.31
CA ILE A 238 -2.18 9.68 2.23
C ILE A 238 -2.53 8.39 1.46
N GLY A 239 -3.25 7.49 2.13
CA GLY A 239 -3.89 6.33 1.51
C GLY A 239 -5.32 6.68 1.10
N LEU A 240 -5.66 6.48 -0.17
CA LEU A 240 -7.02 6.63 -0.68
C LEU A 240 -7.59 5.24 -0.95
N ILE A 241 -8.77 4.93 -0.44
CA ILE A 241 -9.39 3.62 -0.61
C ILE A 241 -10.73 3.82 -1.30
N GLU A 242 -10.91 3.14 -2.43
CA GLU A 242 -12.16 3.05 -3.16
C GLU A 242 -12.79 1.67 -2.89
N ILE A 243 -14.08 1.64 -2.57
CA ILE A 243 -14.83 0.41 -2.30
C ILE A 243 -15.79 0.14 -3.46
N LYS A 244 -15.80 -1.12 -3.89
CA LYS A 244 -16.81 -1.65 -4.82
C LYS A 244 -17.35 -2.96 -4.28
N TRP A 245 -18.52 -3.35 -4.76
CA TRP A 245 -19.11 -4.65 -4.46
C TRP A 245 -19.61 -5.34 -5.72
N LEU A 246 -19.55 -6.67 -5.72
CA LEU A 246 -19.98 -7.55 -6.81
C LEU A 246 -21.07 -8.50 -6.33
N GLY A 247 -21.87 -8.97 -7.29
CA GLY A 247 -22.99 -9.87 -7.05
C GLY A 247 -24.32 -9.16 -7.20
N LYS A 248 -25.35 -9.77 -6.63
CA LYS A 248 -26.73 -9.29 -6.71
C LYS A 248 -27.13 -8.64 -5.40
N SER A 249 -27.99 -7.63 -5.47
CA SER A 249 -28.66 -7.04 -4.32
C SER A 249 -30.17 -7.05 -4.49
N GLY A 250 -30.90 -6.99 -3.37
CA GLY A 250 -32.35 -6.95 -3.40
C GLY A 250 -33.03 -7.04 -2.05
N GLU A 251 -34.32 -7.34 -2.12
CA GLU A 251 -35.23 -7.55 -1.00
C GLU A 251 -35.84 -8.96 -1.08
N LEU A 252 -36.32 -9.47 0.05
CA LEU A 252 -36.93 -10.80 0.15
C LEU A 252 -38.45 -10.72 0.39
N ASN A 253 -38.99 -9.58 0.85
CA ASN A 253 -40.39 -9.42 1.20
C ASN A 253 -40.95 -8.09 0.66
N PRO A 254 -41.49 -8.05 -0.57
CA PRO A 254 -41.55 -9.15 -1.54
C PRO A 254 -40.17 -9.44 -2.18
N PRO A 255 -39.93 -10.65 -2.72
CA PRO A 255 -38.68 -10.97 -3.39
C PRO A 255 -38.46 -10.11 -4.63
N LYS A 256 -37.39 -9.31 -4.65
CA LYS A 256 -37.04 -8.43 -5.77
C LYS A 256 -35.53 -8.24 -5.86
N GLN A 257 -34.95 -8.46 -7.03
CA GLN A 257 -33.58 -8.05 -7.34
C GLN A 257 -33.58 -6.56 -7.72
N THR A 258 -32.69 -5.77 -7.12
CA THR A 258 -32.56 -4.32 -7.39
C THR A 258 -31.36 -4.00 -8.28
N THR A 259 -30.20 -4.61 -8.01
CA THR A 259 -28.97 -4.29 -8.73
C THR A 259 -28.12 -5.54 -8.89
N GLU A 260 -27.33 -5.58 -9.95
CA GLU A 260 -26.34 -6.61 -10.19
C GLU A 260 -25.06 -5.95 -10.69
N TYR A 261 -23.96 -6.21 -10.00
CA TYR A 261 -22.64 -5.73 -10.40
C TYR A 261 -21.73 -6.89 -10.74
N THR A 262 -21.15 -6.82 -11.93
CA THR A 262 -20.14 -7.73 -12.45
C THR A 262 -18.76 -7.12 -12.29
N GLU A 263 -17.73 -7.85 -12.74
CA GLU A 263 -16.34 -7.40 -12.73
C GLU A 263 -16.13 -6.02 -13.38
N ALA A 264 -17.00 -5.62 -14.31
CA ALA A 264 -17.00 -4.28 -14.89
C ALA A 264 -17.03 -3.18 -13.81
N ARG A 265 -17.79 -3.38 -12.71
CA ARG A 265 -17.87 -2.43 -11.60
C ARG A 265 -16.55 -2.29 -10.86
N ALA A 266 -15.78 -3.37 -10.71
CA ALA A 266 -14.46 -3.33 -10.11
C ALA A 266 -13.45 -2.62 -11.03
N LYS A 267 -13.53 -2.84 -12.35
CA LYS A 267 -12.68 -2.16 -13.33
C LYS A 267 -12.96 -0.65 -13.37
N ASP A 268 -14.24 -0.27 -13.33
CA ASP A 268 -14.67 1.13 -13.23
C ASP A 268 -14.16 1.78 -11.95
N GLY A 269 -14.19 1.06 -10.82
CA GLY A 269 -13.62 1.53 -9.55
C GLY A 269 -12.12 1.80 -9.62
N LEU A 270 -11.35 0.95 -10.31
CA LEU A 270 -9.91 1.18 -10.50
C LEU A 270 -9.66 2.43 -11.36
N ARG A 271 -10.44 2.64 -12.43
CA ARG A 271 -10.34 3.85 -13.25
C ARG A 271 -10.66 5.10 -12.42
N GLN A 272 -11.76 5.09 -11.66
CA GLN A 272 -12.15 6.19 -10.78
C GLN A 272 -11.04 6.53 -9.77
N LEU A 273 -10.39 5.51 -9.20
CA LEU A 273 -9.27 5.69 -8.29
C LEU A 273 -8.06 6.37 -8.95
N VAL A 274 -7.72 6.00 -10.19
CA VAL A 274 -6.66 6.65 -10.97
C VAL A 274 -7.00 8.13 -11.23
N ASP A 275 -8.24 8.43 -11.60
CA ASP A 275 -8.70 9.81 -11.83
C ASP A 275 -8.55 10.66 -10.55
N TYR A 276 -8.84 10.10 -9.37
CA TYR A 276 -8.64 10.78 -8.08
C TYR A 276 -7.18 11.08 -7.78
N LEU A 277 -6.27 10.13 -8.06
CA LEU A 277 -4.85 10.32 -7.83
C LEU A 277 -4.30 11.47 -8.67
N GLU A 278 -4.69 11.56 -9.95
CA GLU A 278 -4.29 12.67 -10.82
C GLU A 278 -4.84 14.02 -10.36
N LEU A 279 -6.13 14.07 -10.00
CA LEU A 279 -6.77 15.31 -9.52
C LEU A 279 -6.12 15.84 -8.24
N THR A 280 -5.84 14.94 -7.29
CA THR A 280 -5.29 15.33 -5.98
C THR A 280 -3.80 15.66 -6.04
N ARG A 281 -3.04 15.05 -6.94
CA ARG A 281 -1.63 15.38 -7.19
C ARG A 281 -1.46 16.85 -7.58
N THR A 282 -2.35 17.37 -8.43
CA THR A 282 -2.32 18.78 -8.85
C THR A 282 -2.60 19.75 -7.70
N ARG A 283 -3.47 19.39 -6.76
CA ARG A 283 -3.93 20.29 -5.68
C ARG A 283 -2.99 20.34 -4.47
N ALA A 284 -2.29 19.26 -4.18
CA ALA A 284 -1.41 19.18 -3.02
C ALA A 284 -0.17 18.33 -3.35
N PRO A 285 0.79 18.88 -4.13
CA PRO A 285 1.91 18.15 -4.70
C PRO A 285 2.95 17.66 -3.69
N LEU A 286 2.94 18.22 -2.47
CA LEU A 286 3.87 17.84 -1.40
C LEU A 286 3.42 16.60 -0.60
N HIS A 287 2.27 16.02 -0.92
CA HIS A 287 1.79 14.79 -0.28
C HIS A 287 2.00 13.60 -1.20
N ASP A 288 2.60 12.56 -0.64
CA ASP A 288 2.76 11.28 -1.32
C ASP A 288 1.50 10.42 -1.10
N ARG A 289 0.99 9.84 -2.17
CA ARG A 289 -0.34 9.23 -2.22
C ARG A 289 -0.28 7.83 -2.77
N ARG A 290 -1.10 6.95 -2.21
CA ARG A 290 -1.37 5.65 -2.80
C ARG A 290 -2.84 5.29 -2.77
N GLY A 291 -3.37 4.88 -3.92
CA GLY A 291 -4.73 4.41 -4.08
C GLY A 291 -4.86 2.90 -3.86
N TYR A 292 -5.95 2.46 -3.24
CA TYR A 292 -6.28 1.05 -3.04
C TYR A 292 -7.74 0.78 -3.45
N LEU A 293 -7.95 -0.21 -4.32
CA LEU A 293 -9.29 -0.70 -4.62
C LEU A 293 -9.61 -1.90 -3.73
N VAL A 294 -10.72 -1.84 -2.99
CA VAL A 294 -11.24 -2.97 -2.19
C VAL A 294 -12.57 -3.43 -2.79
N VAL A 295 -12.64 -4.70 -3.17
CA VAL A 295 -13.82 -5.29 -3.83
C VAL A 295 -14.46 -6.34 -2.94
N PHE A 296 -15.67 -6.09 -2.44
CA PHE A 296 -16.49 -7.09 -1.75
C PHE A 296 -17.20 -7.97 -2.77
N ASP A 297 -16.77 -9.22 -2.92
CA ASP A 297 -17.32 -10.14 -3.91
C ASP A 297 -18.31 -11.11 -3.26
N GLY A 298 -19.60 -10.83 -3.46
CA GLY A 298 -20.71 -11.69 -3.03
C GLY A 298 -21.36 -12.44 -4.18
N ARG A 299 -20.67 -12.64 -5.32
CA ARG A 299 -21.22 -13.37 -6.46
C ARG A 299 -21.51 -14.83 -6.10
N ARG A 300 -22.61 -15.34 -6.65
CA ARG A 300 -23.12 -16.71 -6.51
C ARG A 300 -23.71 -17.13 -7.86
N ALA A 301 -23.65 -18.41 -8.19
CA ALA A 301 -24.30 -18.92 -9.40
C ALA A 301 -25.80 -19.16 -9.18
N LYS A 302 -26.58 -19.07 -10.26
CA LYS A 302 -28.00 -19.47 -10.30
C LYS A 302 -28.92 -18.82 -9.25
N VAL A 303 -28.55 -17.66 -8.72
CA VAL A 303 -29.37 -16.91 -7.77
C VAL A 303 -30.50 -16.17 -8.48
N LYS A 304 -31.72 -16.40 -7.98
CA LYS A 304 -32.97 -15.72 -8.36
C LYS A 304 -33.46 -14.82 -7.20
N PRO A 305 -34.41 -13.89 -7.44
CA PRO A 305 -34.94 -13.01 -6.38
C PRO A 305 -35.41 -13.75 -5.13
N GLU A 306 -36.05 -14.91 -5.28
CA GLU A 306 -36.56 -15.75 -4.19
C GLU A 306 -35.49 -16.62 -3.49
N THR A 307 -34.26 -16.63 -3.99
CA THR A 307 -33.20 -17.51 -3.47
C THR A 307 -32.69 -17.01 -2.12
N ALA A 308 -33.08 -17.66 -1.03
CA ALA A 308 -32.59 -17.37 0.33
C ALA A 308 -31.49 -18.34 0.81
N PHE A 309 -31.16 -19.35 0.01
CA PHE A 309 -30.12 -20.35 0.30
C PHE A 309 -29.49 -20.84 -0.99
N CYS A 310 -28.19 -21.15 -0.99
CA CYS A 310 -27.49 -21.74 -2.13
C CYS A 310 -26.61 -22.92 -1.70
N GLY A 311 -26.52 -23.94 -2.54
CA GLY A 311 -25.61 -25.06 -2.33
C GLY A 311 -24.15 -24.62 -2.44
N ARG A 312 -23.22 -25.45 -1.96
CA ARG A 312 -21.79 -25.12 -1.93
C ARG A 312 -21.22 -24.81 -3.31
N ASP A 313 -21.56 -25.60 -4.32
CA ASP A 313 -21.04 -25.43 -5.68
C ASP A 313 -21.45 -24.09 -6.31
N ASP A 314 -22.74 -23.74 -6.19
CA ASP A 314 -23.25 -22.47 -6.70
C ASP A 314 -22.73 -21.29 -5.84
N GLY A 315 -22.56 -21.50 -4.53
CA GLY A 315 -22.10 -20.48 -3.59
C GLY A 315 -20.61 -20.14 -3.70
N MET A 316 -19.78 -21.13 -4.01
CA MET A 316 -18.32 -20.99 -4.15
C MET A 316 -17.87 -20.86 -5.61
N LYS A 317 -18.80 -20.84 -6.58
CA LYS A 317 -18.51 -20.82 -8.03
C LYS A 317 -17.45 -19.80 -8.45
N TYR A 318 -17.42 -18.65 -7.76
CA TYR A 318 -16.53 -17.54 -8.08
C TYR A 318 -15.30 -17.44 -7.19
N GLU A 319 -15.09 -18.31 -6.20
CA GLU A 319 -13.99 -18.18 -5.21
C GLU A 319 -12.63 -17.92 -5.89
N SER A 320 -12.28 -18.73 -6.89
CA SER A 320 -11.02 -18.63 -7.65
C SER A 320 -11.10 -17.78 -8.92
N SER A 321 -12.19 -17.02 -9.12
CA SER A 321 -12.36 -16.16 -10.30
C SER A 321 -11.66 -14.81 -10.10
N GLU A 322 -10.45 -14.69 -10.65
CA GLU A 322 -9.69 -13.45 -10.65
C GLU A 322 -10.29 -12.39 -11.57
N ILE A 323 -10.17 -11.12 -11.17
CA ILE A 323 -10.63 -9.98 -11.96
C ILE A 323 -9.47 -9.49 -12.82
N ALA A 324 -9.64 -9.51 -14.14
CA ALA A 324 -8.66 -8.96 -15.07
C ALA A 324 -8.77 -7.44 -15.16
N TYR A 325 -7.89 -6.74 -14.45
CA TYR A 325 -7.75 -5.27 -14.50
C TYR A 325 -6.87 -4.81 -15.66
N ASP A 326 -6.94 -3.52 -15.99
CA ASP A 326 -6.05 -2.90 -16.98
C ASP A 326 -4.61 -2.88 -16.44
N PRO A 327 -3.65 -3.52 -17.12
CA PRO A 327 -2.25 -3.55 -16.68
C PRO A 327 -1.62 -2.15 -16.64
N VAL A 328 -2.09 -1.19 -17.45
CA VAL A 328 -1.58 0.19 -17.44
C VAL A 328 -1.87 0.87 -16.10
N HIS A 329 -3.06 0.66 -15.54
CA HIS A 329 -3.41 1.21 -14.23
C HIS A 329 -2.65 0.52 -13.10
N LEU A 330 -2.44 -0.80 -13.18
CA LEU A 330 -1.71 -1.56 -12.17
C LEU A 330 -0.19 -1.29 -12.16
N ALA A 331 0.37 -0.85 -13.28
CA ALA A 331 1.80 -0.55 -13.39
C ALA A 331 2.20 0.78 -12.73
N ARG A 332 1.24 1.61 -12.31
CA ARG A 332 1.52 2.89 -11.66
C ARG A 332 2.08 2.70 -10.24
N HIS A 333 3.10 3.49 -9.87
CA HIS A 333 3.74 3.43 -8.54
C HIS A 333 2.83 3.90 -7.39
N ASP A 334 1.79 4.69 -7.71
CA ASP A 334 0.82 5.25 -6.78
C ASP A 334 -0.48 4.43 -6.69
N VAL A 335 -0.53 3.24 -7.32
CA VAL A 335 -1.66 2.31 -7.24
C VAL A 335 -1.24 1.02 -6.54
N GLY A 336 -1.86 0.74 -5.40
CA GLY A 336 -1.72 -0.52 -4.68
C GLY A 336 -2.47 -1.67 -5.37
N ALA A 337 -2.04 -2.89 -5.10
CA ALA A 337 -2.68 -4.08 -5.66
C ALA A 337 -4.15 -4.18 -5.18
N PRO A 338 -5.14 -4.30 -6.09
CA PRO A 338 -6.53 -4.45 -5.71
C PRO A 338 -6.74 -5.62 -4.74
N VAL A 339 -7.58 -5.41 -3.72
CA VAL A 339 -7.89 -6.40 -2.70
C VAL A 339 -9.30 -6.92 -2.90
N ARG A 340 -9.41 -8.17 -3.36
CA ARG A 340 -10.69 -8.86 -3.49
C ARG A 340 -11.04 -9.59 -2.20
N CYS A 341 -12.14 -9.16 -1.59
CA CYS A 341 -12.77 -9.80 -0.44
C CYS A 341 -13.86 -10.76 -0.93
N PHE A 342 -13.51 -12.00 -1.30
CA PHE A 342 -14.53 -13.01 -1.57
C PHE A 342 -15.26 -13.36 -0.27
N CYS A 343 -16.52 -12.91 -0.18
CA CYS A 343 -17.32 -13.10 1.03
C CYS A 343 -18.12 -14.39 0.85
N GLU A 344 -17.94 -15.36 1.74
CA GLU A 344 -18.50 -16.70 1.62
C GLU A 344 -19.98 -16.76 2.03
N PRO A 345 -20.77 -17.66 1.40
CA PRO A 345 -22.08 -18.03 1.92
C PRO A 345 -21.98 -18.57 3.35
N SER A 346 -23.09 -18.50 4.08
CA SER A 346 -23.23 -19.23 5.35
C SER A 346 -24.16 -20.42 5.18
N TRP A 347 -23.67 -21.60 5.54
CA TRP A 347 -24.47 -22.84 5.54
C TRP A 347 -24.94 -23.27 6.93
N VAL A 348 -24.67 -22.46 7.96
CA VAL A 348 -25.10 -22.74 9.34
C VAL A 348 -26.63 -22.77 9.46
N HIS A 349 -27.33 -22.07 8.56
CA HIS A 349 -28.79 -21.98 8.51
C HIS A 349 -29.37 -22.71 7.28
N ALA A 350 -28.97 -23.97 7.08
CA ALA A 350 -29.55 -24.81 6.03
C ALA A 350 -31.08 -24.81 6.11
N ALA A 351 -31.74 -24.78 4.94
CA ALA A 351 -33.19 -24.82 4.86
C ALA A 351 -33.75 -26.00 5.69
N PRO A 352 -34.88 -25.83 6.40
CA PRO A 352 -35.55 -26.96 7.03
C PRO A 352 -35.76 -28.05 5.98
N SER A 353 -35.29 -29.26 6.27
CA SER A 353 -35.45 -30.41 5.38
C SER A 353 -36.93 -30.54 5.00
N LYS A 354 -37.23 -30.56 3.70
CA LYS A 354 -38.56 -30.95 3.19
C LYS A 354 -38.81 -32.41 3.60
N GLY A 355 -39.38 -32.62 4.79
CA GLY A 355 -39.59 -33.96 5.33
C GLY A 355 -39.73 -34.02 6.84
N ALA A 356 -40.77 -33.40 7.39
CA ALA A 356 -41.39 -33.89 8.62
C ALA A 356 -42.88 -34.10 8.31
N GLY A 357 -43.26 -35.37 8.23
CA GLY A 357 -44.55 -35.82 7.74
C GLY A 357 -45.73 -35.28 8.54
N LYS A 358 -46.89 -35.29 7.88
CA LYS A 358 -48.21 -35.21 8.51
C LYS A 358 -48.22 -36.05 9.78
N SER A 359 -48.50 -35.42 10.91
CA SER A 359 -48.94 -36.15 12.11
C SER A 359 -50.29 -36.80 11.79
N PRO A 360 -50.51 -38.09 12.10
CA PRO A 360 -51.83 -38.68 11.96
C PRO A 360 -52.74 -38.04 13.02
N GLU A 361 -53.90 -37.54 12.57
CA GLU A 361 -55.04 -37.31 13.45
C GLU A 361 -55.39 -38.65 14.12
N VAL A 362 -55.33 -38.67 15.45
CA VAL A 362 -55.94 -39.73 16.25
C VAL A 362 -57.30 -39.21 16.69
N ALA A 363 -58.31 -40.02 16.39
CA ALA A 363 -59.74 -39.82 16.61
C ALA A 363 -60.12 -39.58 18.08
#